data_AF-A0A932M842-F1
#
_entry.id   AF-A0A932M842-F1
#
_cell.length_a   1.000
_cell.length_b   1.000
_cell.length_c   1.000
_cell.angle_alpha   90.00
_cell.angle_beta   90.00
_cell.angle_gamma   90.00
#
_symmetry.space_group_name_H-M   'P 1'
#
loop_
_entity.id
_entity.type
_entity.pdbx_description
1 polymer ?
#
loop_
_entity_poly.entity_id
_entity_poly.type
_entity_poly.pdbx_seq_one_letter_code
_entity_poly.pdbx_strand_id
1 'polypeptide(L)'
;MADEKGCLIIPSFAVGRTQEIIYTIRGLEDQGKIPVIPVHIDSPMAIDATDIYCAHPEEHDLDMKLLMDKKLCPLCCKKSYIHRSPEE
;
A
#
# COMPACT_ATOMS: atom_id res chain seq x y z
N MET A 1 7.01 24.08 -17.04
CA MET A 1 7.34 22.63 -16.97
C MET A 1 7.54 22.32 -15.51
N ALA A 2 6.66 21.51 -14.91
CA ALA A 2 6.65 21.29 -13.46
C ALA A 2 7.85 20.43 -13.07
N ASP A 3 8.97 21.09 -12.78
CA ASP A 3 10.16 20.56 -12.11
C ASP A 3 10.00 20.74 -10.59
N GLU A 4 8.88 20.26 -10.03
CA GLU A 4 8.57 20.42 -8.62
C GLU A 4 8.47 19.04 -7.98
N LYS A 5 9.40 18.76 -7.05
CA LYS A 5 9.37 17.61 -6.15
C LYS A 5 8.16 17.73 -5.20
N GLY A 6 6.95 17.61 -5.75
CA GLY A 6 5.70 17.68 -5.01
C GLY A 6 5.53 16.45 -4.13
N CYS A 7 5.17 16.67 -2.87
CA CYS A 7 4.77 15.61 -1.95
C CYS A 7 3.24 15.58 -1.89
N LEU A 8 2.63 14.41 -2.13
CA LEU A 8 1.22 14.19 -1.92
C LEU A 8 1.03 13.55 -0.53
N ILE A 9 0.35 14.26 0.37
CA ILE A 9 0.00 13.76 1.70
C ILE A 9 -1.46 13.32 1.68
N ILE A 10 -1.71 12.07 2.08
CA ILE A 10 -3.07 11.51 2.14
C ILE A 10 -3.37 11.11 3.59
N PRO A 11 -4.15 11.90 4.34
CA PRO A 11 -4.65 11.47 5.63
C PRO A 11 -5.66 10.33 5.42
N SER A 12 -5.49 9.22 6.14
CA SER A 12 -6.39 8.08 6.04
C SER A 12 -6.48 7.34 7.38
N PHE A 13 -7.56 6.59 7.58
CA PHE A 13 -7.62 5.63 8.67
C PHE A 13 -6.66 4.47 8.39
N ALA A 14 -5.89 4.07 9.40
CA ALA A 14 -4.86 3.04 9.28
C ALA A 14 -5.41 1.67 8.84
N VAL A 15 -6.69 1.41 9.11
CA VAL A 15 -7.38 0.17 8.76
C VAL A 15 -8.40 0.46 7.64
N GLY A 16 -8.39 -0.37 6.59
CA GLY A 16 -9.25 -0.25 5.42
C GLY A 16 -8.70 0.74 4.39
N ARG A 17 -8.84 2.05 4.64
CA ARG A 17 -8.55 3.09 3.63
C ARG A 17 -7.07 3.14 3.23
N THR A 18 -6.15 2.98 4.18
CA THR A 18 -4.72 2.90 3.86
C THR A 18 -4.44 1.73 2.91
N GLN A 19 -5.03 0.56 3.14
CA GLN A 19 -4.84 -0.64 2.32
C GLN A 19 -5.42 -0.45 0.90
N GLU A 20 -6.60 0.16 0.78
CA GLU A 20 -7.19 0.50 -0.53
C GLU A 20 -6.30 1.44 -1.35
N ILE A 21 -5.72 2.46 -0.70
CA ILE A 21 -4.81 3.40 -1.35
C ILE A 21 -3.55 2.68 -1.84
N ILE A 22 -2.95 1.85 -1.00
CA ILE A 22 -1.76 1.06 -1.36
C ILE A 22 -2.06 0.12 -2.53
N TYR A 23 -3.18 -0.61 -2.46
CA TYR A 23 -3.65 -1.49 -3.54
C TYR A 23 -3.78 -0.74 -4.87
N THR A 24 -4.39 0.45 -4.82
CA THR A 24 -4.60 1.28 -6.00
C THR A 24 -3.29 1.76 -6.59
N ILE A 25 -2.38 2.29 -5.77
CA ILE A 25 -1.05 2.74 -6.22
C ILE A 25 -0.29 1.57 -6.85
N ARG A 26 -0.29 0.41 -6.19
CA ARG A 26 0.39 -0.79 -6.68
C ARG A 26 -0.14 -1.22 -8.06
N GLY A 27 -1.45 -1.23 -8.25
CA GLY A 27 -2.08 -1.54 -9.53
C GLY A 27 -1.68 -0.57 -10.64
N LEU A 28 -1.58 0.73 -10.33
CA LEU A 28 -1.11 1.74 -11.29
C LEU A 28 0.38 1.58 -11.64
N GLU A 29 1.22 1.22 -10.67
CA GLU A 29 2.65 0.90 -10.88
C GLU A 29 2.83 -0.35 -11.75
N ASP A 30 1.99 -1.36 -11.58
CA ASP A 30 2.05 -2.61 -12.36
C ASP A 30 1.55 -2.40 -13.80
N GLN A 31 0.59 -1.50 -14.01
CA GLN A 31 0.11 -1.10 -15.33
C GLN A 31 1.04 -0.11 -16.05
N GLY A 32 2.09 0.39 -15.38
CA GLY A 32 2.98 1.43 -15.93
C GLY A 32 2.28 2.78 -16.15
N LYS A 33 1.14 3.01 -15.50
CA LYS A 33 0.38 4.27 -15.60
C LYS A 33 1.01 5.40 -14.78
N ILE A 34 1.77 5.04 -13.75
CA ILE A 34 2.59 5.95 -12.96
C ILE A 34 4.01 5.39 -12.88
N PRO A 35 5.05 6.25 -12.74
CA PRO A 35 6.38 5.78 -12.38
C PRO A 35 6.35 5.15 -10.97
N VAL A 36 7.35 4.33 -10.67
CA VAL A 36 7.54 3.84 -9.30
C VAL A 36 7.91 5.02 -8.41
N ILE A 37 7.03 5.32 -7.45
CA ILE A 37 7.18 6.45 -6.53
C ILE A 37 7.50 5.94 -5.12
N PRO A 38 8.24 6.71 -4.31
CA PRO A 38 8.41 6.38 -2.90
C PRO A 38 7.07 6.56 -2.18
N VAL A 39 6.56 5.49 -1.57
CA VAL A 39 5.34 5.51 -0.75
C VAL A 39 5.75 5.41 0.71
N HIS A 40 5.41 6.41 1.51
CA HIS A 40 5.71 6.44 2.95
C HIS A 40 4.45 6.13 3.75
N ILE A 41 4.53 5.15 4.66
CA ILE A 41 3.45 4.80 5.59
C ILE A 41 3.96 5.14 7.00
N ASP A 42 3.29 6.08 7.65
CA ASP A 42 3.65 6.59 8.97
C ASP A 42 2.56 6.23 9.99
N SER A 43 2.39 4.92 10.21
CA SER A 43 1.48 4.40 11.22
C SER A 43 1.83 2.94 11.53
N PRO A 44 2.28 2.62 12.75
CA PRO A 44 2.46 1.24 13.22
C PRO A 44 1.21 0.40 12.98
N MET A 45 0.05 0.95 13.35
CA MET A 45 -1.25 0.31 13.19
C MET A 45 -1.59 -0.02 11.73
N ALA A 46 -1.19 0.83 10.76
CA ALA A 46 -1.45 0.55 9.35
C ALA A 46 -0.64 -0.65 8.84
N ILE A 47 0.58 -0.82 9.36
CA ILE A 47 1.44 -1.95 9.04
C ILE A 47 0.83 -3.23 9.60
N ASP A 48 0.49 -3.23 10.89
CA ASP A 48 -0.07 -4.38 11.58
C ASP A 48 -1.41 -4.80 10.94
N ALA A 49 -2.24 -3.82 10.56
CA ALA A 49 -3.47 -4.08 9.80
C ALA A 49 -3.17 -4.68 8.42
N THR A 50 -2.13 -4.22 7.74
CA THR A 50 -1.72 -4.79 6.43
C THR A 50 -1.28 -6.24 6.57
N ASP A 51 -0.58 -6.60 7.65
CA ASP A 51 -0.20 -7.98 7.93
C ASP A 51 -1.43 -8.87 8.13
N ILE A 52 -2.46 -8.38 8.84
CA ILE A 52 -3.75 -9.09 8.99
C ILE A 52 -4.43 -9.29 7.63
N TYR A 53 -4.47 -8.25 6.78
CA TYR A 53 -5.06 -8.38 5.44
C TYR A 53 -4.30 -9.40 4.59
N CYS A 54 -2.97 -9.47 4.69
CA CYS A 54 -2.18 -10.45 3.96
C CYS A 54 -2.33 -11.88 4.50
N ALA A 55 -2.62 -12.03 5.79
CA ALA A 55 -2.84 -13.33 6.44
C ALA A 55 -4.19 -13.98 6.07
N HIS A 56 -5.17 -13.18 5.65
CA HIS A 56 -6.55 -13.62 5.36
C HIS A 56 -6.97 -13.33 3.91
N PRO A 57 -6.33 -13.92 2.88
CA PRO A 57 -6.70 -13.74 1.48
C PRO A 57 -8.13 -14.19 1.15
N GLU A 58 -8.69 -15.11 1.94
CA GLU A 58 -10.04 -15.65 1.80
C GLU A 58 -11.17 -14.63 2.07
N GLU A 59 -10.87 -13.57 2.81
CA GLU A 59 -11.82 -12.52 3.16
C GLU A 59 -11.87 -11.38 2.12
N HIS A 60 -11.00 -11.41 1.10
CA HIS A 60 -10.96 -10.42 0.03
C HIS A 60 -11.71 -10.87 -1.22
N ASP A 61 -11.82 -9.97 -2.19
CA ASP A 61 -12.37 -10.32 -3.50
C ASP A 61 -11.52 -11.35 -4.26
N LEU A 62 -12.09 -11.87 -5.35
CA LEU A 62 -11.41 -12.87 -6.18
C LEU A 62 -10.08 -12.36 -6.75
N ASP A 63 -10.00 -11.08 -7.12
CA ASP A 63 -8.81 -10.53 -7.76
C ASP A 63 -7.64 -10.49 -6.79
N MET A 64 -7.88 -10.01 -5.58
CA MET A 64 -6.90 -9.96 -4.51
C MET A 64 -6.44 -11.36 -4.09
N LYS A 65 -7.38 -12.31 -3.97
CA LYS A 65 -7.06 -13.70 -3.69
C LYS A 65 -6.16 -14.31 -4.79
N LEU A 66 -6.51 -14.10 -6.06
CA LEU A 66 -5.73 -14.61 -7.19
C LEU A 66 -4.32 -14.02 -7.25
N LEU A 67 -4.14 -12.75 -6.88
CA LEU A 67 -2.84 -12.11 -6.80
C LEU A 67 -1.99 -12.73 -5.68
N MET A 68 -2.57 -12.89 -4.50
CA MET A 68 -1.88 -13.48 -3.35
C MET A 68 -1.53 -14.96 -3.58
N ASP A 69 -2.40 -15.75 -4.22
CA ASP A 69 -2.13 -17.13 -4.62
C ASP A 69 -0.93 -17.24 -5.58
N LYS A 70 -0.75 -16.23 -6.44
CA LYS A 70 0.42 -16.10 -7.34
C LYS A 70 1.67 -15.57 -6.64
N LYS A 71 1.66 -15.43 -5.31
CA LYS A 71 2.73 -14.83 -4.49
C LYS A 71 3.07 -13.38 -4.90
N LEU A 72 2.09 -12.67 -5.46
CA LEU A 72 2.18 -11.24 -5.69
C LEU A 72 1.44 -10.54 -4.57
N CYS A 73 2.16 -9.83 -3.69
CA CYS A 73 1.51 -9.05 -2.64
C CYS A 73 0.99 -7.72 -3.21
N PRO A 74 -0.34 -7.50 -3.27
CA PRO A 74 -0.90 -6.28 -3.83
C PRO A 74 -0.93 -5.12 -2.81
N LEU A 75 -0.64 -5.41 -1.53
CA LEU A 75 -0.52 -4.43 -0.45
C LEU A 75 0.93 -4.01 -0.18
N CYS A 76 1.85 -4.31 -1.10
CA CYS A 76 3.23 -3.83 -1.05
C CYS A 76 3.57 -3.09 -2.35
N CYS A 77 3.64 -1.76 -2.28
CA CYS A 77 4.16 -0.94 -3.38
C CYS A 77 5.61 -1.32 -3.69
N LYS A 78 6.05 -1.11 -4.94
CA LYS A 78 7.42 -1.50 -5.36
C LYS A 78 8.51 -0.80 -4.56
N LYS A 79 8.21 0.40 -4.03
CA LYS A 79 9.10 1.21 -3.20
C LYS A 79 8.36 1.80 -2.00
N SER A 80 8.11 0.98 -0.99
CA SER A 80 7.49 1.39 0.27
C SER A 80 8.52 1.66 1.37
N TYR A 81 8.29 2.71 2.15
CA TYR A 81 9.03 3.06 3.35
C TYR A 81 8.08 3.08 4.52
N ILE A 82 8.45 2.37 5.57
CA ILE A 82 7.66 2.26 6.78
C ILE A 82 8.35 3.07 7.86
N HIS A 83 7.61 4.01 8.45
CA HIS A 83 8.07 4.79 9.58
C HIS A 83 7.37 4.27 10.83
N ARG A 84 8.18 3.79 11.77
CA ARG A 84 7.74 3.45 13.13
C ARG A 84 8.29 4.52 14.04
N SER A 85 7.42 5.37 14.57
CA SER A 85 7.81 6.25 15.68
C SER A 85 8.02 5.38 16.93
N PRO A 86 9.12 5.55 17.68
CA PRO A 86 9.47 4.69 18.81
C PRO A 86 8.50 4.75 20.02
N GLU A 87 7.39 5.47 19.92
CA GLU A 87 6.60 5.94 21.07
C GLU A 87 5.18 5.33 21.17
N GLU A 88 4.87 4.25 20.44
CA GLU A 88 3.61 3.49 20.58
C GLU A 88 3.86 2.01 20.93
#